data_AF-A0A448B3I7-F1
#
_entry.id   AF-A0A448B3I7-F1
#
_cell.length_a   1.000
_cell.length_b   1.000
_cell.length_c   1.000
_cell.angle_alpha   90.00
_cell.angle_beta   90.00
_cell.angle_gamma   90.00
#
_symmetry.space_group_name_H-M   'P 1'
#
loop_
_entity.id
_entity.type
_entity.pdbx_description
1 polymer ?
#
loop_
_entity_poly.entity_id
_entity_poly.type
_entity_poly.pdbx_seq_one_letter_code
_entity_poly.pdbx_strand_id
1 'polypeptide(L)'
;MKKKLLLGILFSVSISFHIKAQDFPQKFEKEFCTCLSGKTNYTDETFKTCSYEVMSKLQKDFENFHNSTANKNRNDFMKDLMIRLINNCDPFYIHMADVKKTGMDKFRNDYKEMSIDSLKNKFTETKLLTDYWEIANWYFAHNENELAERIYKEILKNEPDQIEAAYMLGALYDELGKYREAKVLYDKVYENTGNIQYRLYSEMDLKKIK
;
A
#
# COMPACT_ATOMS: atom_id res chain seq x y z
N MET A 1 54.48 -31.41 -17.91
CA MET A 1 53.40 -32.35 -17.52
C MET A 1 52.28 -31.55 -16.88
N LYS A 2 51.29 -31.10 -17.66
CA LYS A 2 49.91 -31.65 -17.70
C LYS A 2 49.31 -32.00 -16.34
N LYS A 3 48.36 -31.16 -15.89
CA LYS A 3 46.93 -31.50 -15.63
C LYS A 3 46.16 -30.16 -15.57
N LYS A 4 45.58 -29.73 -16.70
CA LYS A 4 44.14 -29.85 -17.05
C LYS A 4 43.26 -29.19 -15.98
N LEU A 5 42.77 -27.97 -16.20
CA LEU A 5 41.56 -27.67 -16.98
C LEU A 5 40.35 -28.42 -16.40
N LEU A 6 39.56 -27.73 -15.58
CA LEU A 6 38.09 -27.84 -15.39
C LEU A 6 37.68 -27.22 -14.04
N LEU A 7 37.68 -25.89 -13.95
CA LEU A 7 36.91 -25.16 -12.94
C LEU A 7 36.06 -24.06 -13.61
N GLY A 8 35.50 -24.39 -14.78
CA GLY A 8 34.91 -23.39 -15.69
C GLY A 8 33.47 -23.61 -16.13
N ILE A 9 32.75 -24.64 -15.65
CA ILE A 9 31.41 -24.96 -16.21
C ILE A 9 30.32 -25.21 -15.15
N LEU A 10 30.65 -25.39 -13.85
CA LEU A 10 29.62 -25.72 -12.85
C LEU A 10 29.03 -24.52 -12.08
N PHE A 11 29.64 -23.33 -12.16
CA PHE A 11 29.10 -22.13 -11.49
C PHE A 11 28.26 -21.23 -12.41
N SER A 12 28.38 -21.33 -13.74
CA SER A 12 27.61 -20.46 -14.63
C SER A 12 26.14 -20.86 -14.71
N VAL A 13 25.82 -22.15 -14.58
CA VAL A 13 24.43 -22.65 -14.70
C VAL A 13 23.63 -22.27 -13.46
N SER A 14 24.11 -22.53 -12.25
CA SER A 14 23.42 -22.15 -11.01
C SER A 14 23.28 -20.62 -10.85
N ILE A 15 24.31 -19.85 -11.21
CA ILE A 15 24.25 -18.39 -11.22
C ILE A 15 23.25 -17.88 -12.27
N SER A 16 23.27 -18.40 -13.51
CA SER A 16 22.33 -17.97 -14.55
C SER A 16 20.89 -18.42 -14.29
N PHE A 17 20.66 -19.57 -13.64
CA PHE A 17 19.34 -19.98 -13.17
C PHE A 17 18.85 -19.09 -12.00
N HIS A 18 19.71 -18.74 -11.05
CA HIS A 18 19.36 -17.79 -9.98
C HIS A 18 19.07 -16.37 -10.52
N ILE A 19 19.85 -15.88 -11.49
CA ILE A 19 19.62 -14.59 -12.15
C ILE A 19 18.28 -14.60 -12.90
N LYS A 20 17.96 -15.67 -13.64
CA LYS A 20 16.69 -15.80 -14.36
C LYS A 20 15.47 -15.90 -13.44
N ALA A 21 15.64 -16.55 -12.28
CA ALA A 21 14.56 -16.68 -11.30
C ALA A 21 14.26 -15.36 -10.58
N GLN A 22 15.29 -14.58 -10.21
CA GLN A 22 15.10 -13.25 -9.61
C GLN A 22 14.44 -12.22 -10.52
N ASP A 23 14.42 -12.46 -11.85
CA ASP A 23 13.81 -11.57 -12.85
C ASP A 23 12.29 -11.75 -12.98
N PHE A 24 11.70 -12.84 -12.46
CA PHE A 24 10.25 -13.09 -12.61
C PHE A 24 9.37 -11.93 -12.11
N PRO A 25 9.55 -11.37 -10.89
CA PRO A 25 8.74 -10.25 -10.43
C PRO A 25 8.82 -9.03 -11.35
N GLN A 26 10.01 -8.76 -11.93
CA GLN A 26 10.22 -7.65 -12.85
C GLN A 26 9.56 -7.91 -14.22
N LYS A 27 9.68 -9.13 -14.75
CA LYS A 27 8.96 -9.54 -15.96
C LYS A 27 7.45 -9.45 -15.77
N PHE A 28 6.94 -9.98 -14.66
CA PHE A 28 5.52 -9.92 -14.33
C PHE A 28 5.05 -8.47 -14.25
N GLU A 29 5.73 -7.61 -13.49
CA GLU A 29 5.42 -6.19 -13.36
C GLU A 29 5.28 -5.52 -14.75
N LYS A 30 6.27 -5.72 -15.63
CA LYS A 30 6.29 -5.12 -16.97
C LYS A 30 5.14 -5.62 -17.85
N GLU A 31 4.94 -6.93 -17.91
CA GLU A 31 3.91 -7.56 -18.75
C GLU A 31 2.50 -7.22 -18.25
N PHE A 32 2.32 -7.24 -16.93
CA PHE A 32 1.07 -6.84 -16.27
C PHE A 32 0.75 -5.39 -16.51
N CYS A 33 1.72 -4.50 -16.36
CA CYS A 33 1.50 -3.09 -16.64
C CYS A 33 1.19 -2.84 -18.12
N THR A 34 1.87 -3.55 -19.03
CA THR A 34 1.57 -3.48 -20.46
C THR A 34 0.14 -3.89 -20.75
N CYS A 35 -0.35 -4.98 -20.13
CA CYS A 35 -1.75 -5.40 -20.26
C CYS A 35 -2.71 -4.33 -19.75
N LEU A 36 -2.46 -3.77 -18.56
CA LEU A 36 -3.31 -2.73 -17.96
C LEU A 36 -3.35 -1.44 -18.79
N SER A 37 -2.22 -1.02 -19.35
CA SER A 37 -2.13 0.15 -20.22
C SER A 37 -2.96 0.03 -21.49
N GLY A 38 -3.28 -1.19 -21.92
CA GLY A 38 -4.21 -1.45 -23.04
C GLY A 38 -5.69 -1.41 -22.66
N LYS A 39 -6.05 -1.05 -21.42
CA LYS A 39 -7.42 -1.06 -20.89
C LYS A 39 -7.88 0.36 -20.60
N THR A 40 -9.18 0.58 -20.74
CA THR A 40 -9.81 1.89 -20.52
C THR A 40 -10.30 2.09 -19.08
N ASN A 41 -10.61 1.00 -18.36
CA ASN A 41 -11.08 1.02 -16.97
C ASN A 41 -10.29 0.00 -16.14
N TYR A 42 -10.00 0.31 -14.87
CA TYR A 42 -9.25 -0.54 -13.95
C TYR A 42 -10.17 -1.18 -12.91
N THR A 43 -10.96 -2.15 -13.36
CA THR A 43 -11.88 -2.93 -12.51
C THR A 43 -11.22 -4.22 -12.01
N ASP A 44 -11.77 -4.84 -10.97
CA ASP A 44 -11.33 -6.15 -10.47
C ASP A 44 -11.22 -7.20 -11.59
N GLU A 45 -12.19 -7.21 -12.52
CA GLU A 45 -12.20 -8.11 -13.67
C GLU A 45 -11.04 -7.83 -14.63
N THR A 46 -10.65 -6.56 -14.77
CA THR A 46 -9.51 -6.14 -15.59
C THR A 46 -8.20 -6.64 -15.00
N PHE A 47 -8.01 -6.46 -13.69
CA PHE A 47 -6.84 -6.99 -12.97
C PHE A 47 -6.79 -8.51 -13.04
N LYS A 48 -7.92 -9.20 -12.87
CA LYS A 48 -8.01 -10.66 -12.99
C LYS A 48 -7.65 -11.14 -14.40
N THR A 49 -8.19 -10.50 -15.42
CA THR A 49 -7.89 -10.82 -16.83
C THR A 49 -6.41 -10.66 -17.12
N CYS A 50 -5.83 -9.50 -16.79
CA CYS A 50 -4.40 -9.25 -17.01
C CYS A 50 -3.52 -10.20 -16.18
N SER A 51 -3.93 -10.54 -14.95
CA SER A 51 -3.18 -11.48 -14.12
C SER A 51 -3.15 -12.85 -14.77
N TYR A 52 -4.29 -13.35 -15.26
CA TYR A 52 -4.38 -14.65 -15.91
C TYR A 52 -3.55 -14.70 -17.20
N GLU A 53 -3.64 -13.66 -18.04
CA GLU A 53 -2.88 -13.57 -19.29
C GLU A 53 -1.36 -13.61 -19.02
N VAL A 54 -0.88 -12.79 -18.08
CA VAL A 54 0.55 -12.72 -17.75
C VAL A 54 1.04 -14.00 -17.08
N MET A 55 0.26 -14.59 -16.17
CA MET A 55 0.62 -15.86 -15.53
C MET A 55 0.69 -17.01 -16.55
N SER A 56 -0.22 -17.04 -17.53
CA SER A 56 -0.19 -18.03 -18.61
C SER A 56 1.06 -17.84 -19.49
N LYS A 57 1.40 -16.58 -19.82
CA LYS A 57 2.59 -16.23 -20.61
C LYS A 57 3.89 -16.57 -19.88
N LEU A 58 3.95 -16.33 -18.57
CA LEU A 58 5.16 -16.49 -17.75
C LEU A 58 5.18 -17.79 -16.93
N GLN A 59 4.36 -18.79 -17.27
CA GLN A 59 4.20 -20.00 -16.49
C GLN A 59 5.55 -20.68 -16.15
N LYS A 60 6.42 -20.85 -17.15
CA LYS A 60 7.75 -21.47 -16.96
C LYS A 60 8.68 -20.61 -16.09
N ASP A 61 8.62 -19.29 -16.22
CA ASP A 61 9.40 -18.38 -15.37
C ASP A 61 8.92 -18.48 -13.92
N PHE A 62 7.60 -18.59 -13.69
CA PHE A 62 7.01 -18.77 -12.37
C PHE A 62 7.39 -20.12 -11.72
N GLU A 63 7.35 -21.22 -12.48
CA GLU A 63 7.77 -22.55 -12.00
C GLU A 63 9.25 -22.53 -11.57
N ASN A 64 10.13 -21.92 -12.36
CA ASN A 64 11.54 -21.75 -12.03
C ASN A 64 11.75 -20.84 -10.81
N PHE A 65 11.00 -19.74 -10.72
CA PHE A 65 11.02 -18.85 -9.56
C PHE A 65 10.66 -19.61 -8.29
N HIS A 66 9.52 -20.31 -8.28
CA HIS A 66 9.02 -21.07 -7.14
C HIS A 66 10.03 -22.11 -6.63
N ASN A 67 10.65 -22.87 -7.55
CA ASN A 67 11.65 -23.87 -7.20
C ASN A 67 12.92 -23.27 -6.58
N SER A 68 13.27 -22.02 -6.94
CA SER A 68 14.48 -21.34 -6.46
C SER A 68 14.26 -20.53 -5.17
N THR A 69 13.02 -20.11 -4.89
CA THR A 69 12.68 -19.23 -3.76
C THR A 69 11.82 -19.93 -2.71
N ALA A 70 11.97 -21.25 -2.55
CA ALA A 70 11.15 -22.09 -1.66
C ALA A 70 11.01 -21.58 -0.21
N ASN A 71 11.85 -20.64 0.24
CA ASN A 71 11.82 -20.02 1.56
C ASN A 71 11.20 -18.60 1.64
N LYS A 72 10.75 -17.99 0.54
CA LYS A 72 10.13 -16.65 0.61
C LYS A 72 8.64 -16.78 0.95
N ASN A 73 8.19 -16.13 2.03
CA ASN A 73 6.78 -16.13 2.41
C ASN A 73 5.95 -15.54 1.25
N ARG A 74 4.85 -16.24 0.87
CA ARG A 74 3.91 -15.77 -0.17
C ARG A 74 3.46 -14.33 0.06
N ASN A 75 3.28 -13.93 1.32
CA ASN A 75 2.87 -12.57 1.69
C ASN A 75 3.95 -11.54 1.34
N ASP A 76 5.23 -11.86 1.53
CA ASP A 76 6.33 -10.96 1.17
C ASP A 76 6.51 -10.83 -0.34
N PHE A 77 6.29 -11.91 -1.09
CA PHE A 77 6.28 -11.84 -2.55
C PHE A 77 5.19 -10.90 -3.06
N MET A 78 3.94 -11.06 -2.60
CA MET A 78 2.83 -10.21 -3.04
C MET A 78 3.07 -8.74 -2.65
N LYS A 79 3.58 -8.49 -1.45
CA LYS A 79 3.98 -7.16 -0.99
C LYS A 79 5.01 -6.51 -1.91
N ASP A 80 6.11 -7.20 -2.17
CA ASP A 80 7.18 -6.68 -3.03
C ASP A 80 6.69 -6.41 -4.45
N LEU A 81 5.81 -7.27 -4.98
CA LEU A 81 5.21 -7.09 -6.30
C LEU A 81 4.27 -5.89 -6.36
N MET A 82 3.41 -5.68 -5.35
CA MET A 82 2.51 -4.53 -5.32
C MET A 82 3.28 -3.21 -5.17
N ILE A 83 4.34 -3.18 -4.37
CA ILE A 83 5.22 -2.00 -4.25
C ILE A 83 5.90 -1.68 -5.58
N ARG A 84 6.36 -2.71 -6.30
CA ARG A 84 6.90 -2.59 -7.66
C ARG A 84 5.88 -1.96 -8.62
N LEU A 85 4.64 -2.46 -8.62
CA LEU A 85 3.57 -1.92 -9.44
C LEU A 85 3.21 -0.46 -9.09
N ILE A 86 3.17 -0.08 -7.81
CA ILE A 86 2.99 1.33 -7.39
C ILE A 86 4.04 2.25 -8.03
N ASN A 87 5.30 1.80 -8.02
CA ASN A 87 6.42 2.62 -8.49
C ASN A 87 6.51 2.68 -10.02
N ASN A 88 6.25 1.56 -10.70
CA ASN A 88 6.60 1.38 -12.10
C ASN A 88 5.38 1.20 -13.04
N CYS A 89 4.16 1.19 -12.50
CA CYS A 89 2.95 1.01 -13.31
C CYS A 89 1.88 2.06 -13.02
N ASP A 90 1.78 3.06 -13.89
CA ASP A 90 0.82 4.16 -13.74
C ASP A 90 -0.65 3.69 -13.70
N PRO A 91 -1.13 2.76 -14.55
CA PRO A 91 -2.47 2.19 -14.42
C PRO A 91 -2.76 1.62 -13.03
N PHE A 92 -1.80 0.88 -12.45
CA PHE A 92 -1.96 0.29 -11.11
C PHE A 92 -1.94 1.38 -10.03
N TYR A 93 -1.05 2.37 -10.14
CA TYR A 93 -1.00 3.51 -9.24
C TYR A 93 -2.30 4.32 -9.25
N ILE A 94 -2.85 4.60 -10.45
CA ILE A 94 -4.12 5.33 -10.63
C ILE A 94 -5.25 4.55 -9.97
N HIS A 95 -5.36 3.24 -10.22
CA HIS A 95 -6.36 2.41 -9.55
C HIS A 95 -6.26 2.48 -8.03
N MET A 96 -5.05 2.38 -7.46
CA MET A 96 -4.86 2.49 -6.01
C MET A 96 -5.24 3.88 -5.47
N ALA A 97 -4.99 4.93 -6.23
CA ALA A 97 -5.45 6.29 -5.91
C ALA A 97 -6.99 6.39 -5.95
N ASP A 98 -7.65 5.78 -6.93
CA ASP A 98 -9.10 5.75 -7.05
C ASP A 98 -9.76 4.96 -5.91
N VAL A 99 -9.17 3.82 -5.52
CA VAL A 99 -9.62 3.03 -4.35
C VAL A 99 -9.53 3.88 -3.08
N LYS A 100 -8.39 4.56 -2.87
CA LYS A 100 -8.21 5.46 -1.72
C LYS A 100 -9.23 6.60 -1.73
N LYS A 101 -9.42 7.25 -2.88
CA LYS A 101 -10.41 8.32 -3.06
C LYS A 101 -11.82 7.85 -2.75
N THR A 102 -12.23 6.70 -3.29
CA THR A 102 -13.55 6.12 -3.03
C THR A 102 -13.77 5.84 -1.54
N GLY A 103 -12.74 5.34 -0.85
CA GLY A 103 -12.78 5.16 0.60
C GLY A 103 -12.96 6.48 1.35
N MET A 104 -12.24 7.52 0.95
CA MET A 104 -12.35 8.86 1.54
C MET A 104 -13.70 9.53 1.23
N ASP A 105 -14.25 9.34 0.04
CA ASP A 105 -15.58 9.86 -0.33
C ASP A 105 -16.67 9.20 0.53
N LYS A 106 -16.59 7.87 0.71
CA LYS A 106 -17.48 7.15 1.65
C LYS A 106 -17.32 7.68 3.07
N PHE A 107 -16.07 7.81 3.55
CA PHE A 107 -15.79 8.35 4.87
C PHE A 107 -16.46 9.73 5.05
N ARG A 108 -16.27 10.68 4.13
CA ARG A 108 -16.91 12.00 4.25
C ARG A 108 -18.43 11.91 4.25
N ASN A 109 -19.00 11.04 3.44
CA ASN A 109 -20.44 10.83 3.38
C ASN A 109 -21.00 10.30 4.71
N ASP A 110 -20.26 9.46 5.43
CA ASP A 110 -20.68 8.94 6.75
C ASP A 110 -20.82 10.07 7.79
N TYR A 111 -20.11 11.19 7.64
CA TYR A 111 -20.15 12.34 8.56
C TYR A 111 -21.03 13.50 8.07
N LYS A 112 -21.54 13.44 6.84
CA LYS A 112 -22.20 14.56 6.17
C LYS A 112 -23.41 15.14 6.91
N GLU A 113 -24.25 14.27 7.47
CA GLU A 113 -25.50 14.68 8.13
C GLU A 113 -25.35 14.75 9.66
N MET A 114 -24.17 14.46 10.20
CA MET A 114 -23.92 14.52 11.63
C MET A 114 -23.68 15.96 12.10
N SER A 115 -24.28 16.34 13.23
CA SER A 115 -24.03 17.64 13.86
C SER A 115 -22.85 17.58 14.82
N ILE A 116 -21.90 18.51 14.66
CA ILE A 116 -20.77 18.68 15.59
C ILE A 116 -21.23 18.97 17.02
N ASP A 117 -22.34 19.67 17.21
CA ASP A 117 -22.87 19.98 18.54
C ASP A 117 -23.38 18.72 19.25
N SER A 118 -24.01 17.81 18.49
CA SER A 118 -24.44 16.50 19.00
C SER A 118 -23.25 15.69 19.51
N LEU A 119 -22.16 15.63 18.72
CA LEU A 119 -20.94 14.92 19.08
C LEU A 119 -20.26 15.52 20.32
N LYS A 120 -20.20 16.86 20.40
CA LYS A 120 -19.60 17.57 21.55
C LYS A 120 -20.41 17.40 22.84
N ASN A 121 -21.73 17.39 22.75
CA ASN A 121 -22.60 17.16 23.90
C ASN A 121 -22.38 15.74 24.44
N LYS A 122 -22.40 14.73 23.57
CA LYS A 122 -22.08 13.34 23.92
C LYS A 122 -20.71 13.22 24.58
N PHE A 123 -19.67 13.82 23.98
CA PHE A 123 -18.32 13.82 24.57
C PHE A 123 -18.27 14.47 25.96
N THR A 124 -19.03 15.55 26.20
CA THR A 124 -19.05 16.22 27.50
C THR A 124 -19.65 15.32 28.59
N GLU A 125 -20.64 14.51 28.24
CA GLU A 125 -21.32 13.58 29.13
C GLU A 125 -20.45 12.37 29.48
N THR A 126 -19.79 11.77 28.48
CA THR A 126 -19.13 10.47 28.60
C THR A 126 -17.61 10.57 28.76
N LYS A 127 -16.98 11.56 28.11
CA LYS A 127 -15.53 11.76 27.95
C LYS A 127 -14.79 10.51 27.43
N LEU A 128 -15.45 9.74 26.56
CA LEU A 128 -14.86 8.54 25.97
C LEU A 128 -13.93 8.88 24.80
N LEU A 129 -12.88 8.08 24.62
CA LEU A 129 -11.98 8.18 23.47
C LEU A 129 -12.73 8.06 22.14
N THR A 130 -13.75 7.19 22.07
CA THR A 130 -14.58 7.00 20.87
C THR A 130 -15.28 8.27 20.45
N ASP A 131 -15.75 9.07 21.42
CA ASP A 131 -16.45 10.32 21.14
C ASP A 131 -15.46 11.41 20.72
N TYR A 132 -14.23 11.36 21.27
CA TYR A 132 -13.14 12.23 20.83
C TYR A 132 -12.71 11.94 19.38
N TRP A 133 -12.69 10.66 19.00
CA TRP A 133 -12.42 10.22 17.64
C TRP A 133 -13.51 10.64 16.66
N GLU A 134 -14.80 10.48 17.01
CA GLU A 134 -15.93 10.92 16.18
C GLU A 134 -15.86 12.42 15.87
N ILE A 135 -15.48 13.25 16.85
CA ILE A 135 -15.27 14.69 16.67
C ILE A 135 -14.10 14.97 15.70
N ALA A 136 -12.97 14.28 15.85
CA ALA A 136 -11.81 14.43 14.96
C ALA A 136 -12.14 14.08 13.50
N ASN A 137 -12.85 12.96 13.31
CA ASN A 137 -13.28 12.50 12.00
C ASN A 137 -14.29 13.47 11.39
N TRP A 138 -15.21 14.01 12.18
CA TRP A 138 -16.16 15.02 11.71
C TRP A 138 -15.41 16.26 11.18
N TYR A 139 -14.44 16.77 11.95
CA TYR A 139 -13.62 17.90 11.52
C TYR A 139 -12.87 17.60 10.22
N PHE A 140 -12.27 16.42 10.12
CA PHE A 140 -11.58 16.02 8.89
C PHE A 140 -12.54 15.92 7.70
N ALA A 141 -13.71 15.31 7.88
CA ALA A 141 -14.71 15.18 6.83
C ALA A 141 -15.24 16.53 6.31
N HIS A 142 -15.21 17.56 7.15
CA HIS A 142 -15.64 18.93 6.83
C HIS A 142 -14.48 19.85 6.45
N ASN A 143 -13.28 19.31 6.23
CA ASN A 143 -12.06 20.06 5.88
C ASN A 143 -11.59 21.05 6.96
N GLU A 144 -12.02 20.88 8.21
CA GLU A 144 -11.54 21.60 9.38
C GLU A 144 -10.21 21.00 9.87
N ASN A 145 -9.23 21.03 8.96
CA ASN A 145 -8.00 20.22 9.03
C ASN A 145 -7.14 20.51 10.26
N GLU A 146 -7.05 21.77 10.70
CA GLU A 146 -6.26 22.13 11.89
C GLU A 146 -6.86 21.56 13.18
N LEU A 147 -8.20 21.53 13.27
CA LEU A 147 -8.91 20.98 14.43
C LEU A 147 -8.79 19.45 14.45
N ALA A 148 -8.95 18.81 13.29
CA ALA A 148 -8.74 17.37 13.15
C ALA A 148 -7.30 16.98 13.53
N GLU A 149 -6.29 17.66 13.00
CA GLU A 149 -4.87 17.42 13.30
C GLU A 149 -4.59 17.51 14.80
N ARG A 150 -5.12 18.56 15.45
CA ARG A 150 -4.95 18.78 16.90
C ARG A 150 -5.49 17.61 17.70
N ILE A 151 -6.72 17.17 17.41
CA ILE A 151 -7.40 16.13 18.16
C ILE A 151 -6.72 14.77 17.95
N TYR A 152 -6.37 14.40 16.70
CA TYR A 152 -5.64 13.15 16.45
C TYR A 152 -4.29 13.13 17.16
N LYS A 153 -3.55 14.24 17.19
CA LYS A 153 -2.30 14.33 17.95
C LYS A 153 -2.51 14.19 19.45
N GLU A 154 -3.61 14.71 19.99
CA GLU A 154 -3.92 14.54 21.40
C GLU A 154 -4.28 13.08 21.74
N ILE A 155 -5.05 12.41 20.87
CA ILE A 155 -5.30 10.97 20.99
C ILE A 155 -3.97 10.21 21.04
N LEU A 156 -3.08 10.44 20.06
CA LEU A 156 -1.79 9.77 19.97
C LEU A 156 -0.80 10.16 21.08
N LYS A 157 -1.00 11.30 21.74
CA LYS A 157 -0.20 11.67 22.91
C LYS A 157 -0.57 10.81 24.13
N ASN A 158 -1.87 10.52 24.28
CA ASN A 158 -2.37 9.71 25.39
C ASN A 158 -2.25 8.21 25.11
N GLU A 159 -2.50 7.81 23.86
CA GLU A 159 -2.44 6.44 23.37
C GLU A 159 -1.56 6.36 22.11
N PRO A 160 -0.23 6.29 22.27
CA PRO A 160 0.70 6.30 21.13
C PRO A 160 0.45 5.22 20.10
N ASP A 161 -0.06 4.06 20.51
CA ASP A 161 -0.27 2.90 19.65
C ASP A 161 -1.71 2.78 19.13
N GLN A 162 -2.51 3.84 19.25
CA GLN A 162 -3.84 3.92 18.67
C GLN A 162 -3.71 3.95 17.13
N ILE A 163 -4.04 2.82 16.51
CA ILE A 163 -3.89 2.54 15.08
C ILE A 163 -4.79 3.41 14.20
N GLU A 164 -6.08 3.50 14.51
CA GLU A 164 -7.06 4.31 13.79
C GLU A 164 -6.68 5.80 13.82
N ALA A 165 -6.25 6.34 14.95
CA ALA A 165 -5.83 7.75 15.03
C ALA A 165 -4.55 8.02 14.22
N ALA A 166 -3.58 7.10 14.25
CA ALA A 166 -2.39 7.20 13.42
C ALA A 166 -2.74 7.14 11.92
N TYR A 167 -3.63 6.23 11.53
CA TYR A 167 -4.13 6.12 10.16
C TYR A 167 -4.83 7.41 9.71
N MET A 168 -5.77 7.92 10.50
CA MET A 168 -6.55 9.11 10.14
C MET A 168 -5.68 10.37 10.06
N LEU A 169 -4.71 10.52 10.96
CA LEU A 169 -3.71 11.60 10.86
C LEU A 169 -2.83 11.44 9.61
N GLY A 170 -2.46 10.20 9.25
CA GLY A 170 -1.73 9.91 8.01
C GLY A 170 -2.54 10.28 6.76
N ALA A 171 -3.83 9.96 6.74
CA ALA A 171 -4.74 10.34 5.66
C ALA A 171 -4.90 11.86 5.56
N LEU A 172 -5.08 12.56 6.68
CA LEU A 172 -5.12 14.01 6.71
C LEU A 172 -3.83 14.62 6.13
N TYR A 173 -2.66 14.10 6.50
CA TYR A 173 -1.39 14.60 5.98
C TYR A 173 -1.19 14.31 4.49
N ASP A 174 -1.60 13.15 3.97
CA ASP A 174 -1.54 12.89 2.52
C ASP A 174 -2.41 13.90 1.76
N GLU A 175 -3.64 14.15 2.20
CA GLU A 175 -4.53 15.13 1.54
C GLU A 175 -4.02 16.57 1.62
N LEU A 176 -3.29 16.91 2.68
CA LEU A 176 -2.62 18.20 2.83
C LEU A 176 -1.30 18.30 2.06
N GLY A 177 -0.87 17.25 1.37
CA GLY A 177 0.43 17.20 0.68
C GLY A 177 1.64 17.07 1.60
N LYS A 178 1.43 16.79 2.89
CA LYS A 178 2.47 16.51 3.90
C LYS A 178 2.93 15.06 3.80
N TYR A 179 3.41 14.66 2.62
CA TYR A 179 3.68 13.26 2.27
C TYR A 179 4.74 12.59 3.16
N ARG A 180 5.72 13.35 3.66
CA ARG A 180 6.75 12.80 4.57
C ARG A 180 6.12 12.37 5.89
N GLU A 181 5.27 13.21 6.46
CA GLU A 181 4.57 12.96 7.71
C GLU A 181 3.51 11.87 7.55
N ALA A 182 2.77 11.86 6.43
CA ALA A 182 1.80 10.83 6.09
C ALA A 182 2.47 9.44 6.02
N LYS A 183 3.60 9.37 5.29
CA LYS A 183 4.39 8.14 5.16
C LYS A 183 4.79 7.56 6.52
N VAL A 184 5.32 8.36 7.43
CA VAL A 184 5.75 7.90 8.77
C VAL A 184 4.59 7.26 9.52
N LEU A 185 3.40 7.87 9.44
CA LEU A 185 2.21 7.34 10.10
C LEU A 185 1.71 6.05 9.44
N TYR A 186 1.70 5.97 8.11
CA TYR A 186 1.32 4.74 7.40
C TYR A 186 2.29 3.59 7.63
N ASP A 187 3.60 3.85 7.69
CA ASP A 187 4.59 2.83 8.05
C ASP A 187 4.34 2.33 9.48
N LYS A 188 4.10 3.23 10.44
CA LYS A 188 3.76 2.84 11.82
C LYS A 188 2.51 1.95 11.87
N VAL A 189 1.44 2.33 11.16
CA VAL A 189 0.20 1.54 11.10
C VAL A 189 0.47 0.17 10.47
N TYR A 190 1.26 0.10 9.40
CA TYR A 190 1.66 -1.17 8.78
C TYR A 190 2.46 -2.06 9.74
N GLU A 191 3.44 -1.51 10.45
CA GLU A 191 4.27 -2.24 11.41
C GLU A 191 3.45 -2.89 12.52
N ASN A 192 2.41 -2.21 13.00
CA ASN A 192 1.53 -2.72 14.06
C ASN A 192 0.48 -3.72 13.57
N THR A 193 -0.02 -3.55 12.34
CA THR A 193 -1.18 -4.33 11.84
C THR A 193 -0.80 -5.45 10.87
N GLY A 194 0.35 -5.33 10.19
CA GLY A 194 0.70 -6.15 9.04
C GLY A 194 -0.20 -5.92 7.81
N ASN A 195 -1.13 -4.96 7.85
CA ASN A 195 -2.05 -4.71 6.75
C ASN A 195 -1.32 -3.96 5.61
N ILE A 196 -1.12 -4.69 4.51
CA ILE A 196 -0.39 -4.24 3.32
C ILE A 196 -0.93 -2.94 2.73
N GLN A 197 -2.21 -2.62 2.87
CA GLN A 197 -2.81 -1.40 2.33
C GLN A 197 -2.06 -0.15 2.80
N TYR A 198 -1.70 -0.08 4.08
CA TYR A 198 -0.96 1.06 4.64
C TYR A 198 0.48 1.12 4.13
N ARG A 199 1.10 -0.04 3.90
CA ARG A 199 2.41 -0.08 3.24
C ARG A 199 2.36 0.50 1.84
N LEU A 200 1.29 0.20 1.08
CA LEU A 200 1.08 0.75 -0.26
C LEU A 200 0.83 2.26 -0.22
N TYR A 201 0.04 2.76 0.74
CA TYR A 201 -0.15 4.20 0.93
C TYR A 201 1.16 4.93 1.24
N SER A 202 1.99 4.37 2.13
CA SER A 202 3.33 4.94 2.38
C SER A 202 4.19 4.98 1.10
N GLU A 203 4.14 3.95 0.26
CA GLU A 203 4.92 3.90 -0.98
C GLU A 203 4.38 4.85 -2.05
N MET A 204 3.06 5.08 -2.09
CA MET A 204 2.45 6.13 -2.91
C MET A 204 2.95 7.51 -2.48
N ASP A 205 2.98 7.80 -1.17
CA ASP A 205 3.50 9.08 -0.64
C ASP A 205 4.99 9.23 -0.92
N LEU A 206 5.77 8.14 -0.80
CA LEU A 206 7.19 8.13 -1.18
C LEU A 206 7.40 8.49 -2.65
N LYS A 207 6.53 7.98 -3.54
CA LYS A 207 6.58 8.31 -4.98
C LYS A 207 6.28 9.79 -5.24
N LYS A 208 5.43 10.44 -4.44
CA LYS A 208 5.12 11.88 -4.56
C LYS A 208 6.22 12.81 -4.01
N ILE A 209 7.13 12.29 -3.18
CA ILE A 209 8.26 13.06 -2.61
C ILE A 209 9.45 13.14 -3.60
N LYS A 210 9.61 12.11 -4.44
CA LYS A 210 10.73 11.96 -5.38
C LYS A 210 10.48 12.75 -6.65
#